data_AF-A0A842XXR0-F1
#
_entry.id   AF-A0A842XXR0-F1
#
_cell.length_a   1.000
_cell.length_b   1.000
_cell.length_c   1.000
_cell.angle_alpha   90.00
_cell.angle_beta   90.00
_cell.angle_gamma   90.00
#
_symmetry.space_group_name_H-M   'P 1'
#
loop_
_entity.id
_entity.type
_entity.pdbx_description
1 polymer ?
#
loop_
_entity_poly.entity_id
_entity_poly.type
_entity_poly.pdbx_seq_one_letter_code
_entity_poly.pdbx_strand_id
1 'polypeptide(L)' 'MAIDPICGMTVDEKTAEYKTEYQGTTYYFCAPGCKKAFEEEPEKYLKSGPVGMGGKKPWWKFW' A
#
# COMPACT_ATOMS: atom_id res chain seq x y z
N MET A 1 -11.28 -8.11 -0.46
CA MET A 1 -10.81 -6.85 -1.07
C MET A 1 -9.69 -6.34 -0.17
N ALA A 2 -8.48 -6.28 -0.71
CA ALA A 2 -7.29 -5.78 -0.02
C ALA A 2 -6.97 -4.35 -0.47
N ILE A 3 -6.23 -3.61 0.34
CA ILE A 3 -5.72 -2.28 -0.02
C ILE A 3 -4.25 -2.41 -0.37
N ASP A 4 -3.88 -1.91 -1.55
CA ASP A 4 -2.48 -1.79 -1.95
C ASP A 4 -1.76 -0.83 -0.98
N PRO A 5 -0.76 -1.29 -0.21
CA PRO A 5 -0.08 -0.48 0.78
C PRO A 5 0.81 0.61 0.17
N ILE A 6 1.05 0.58 -1.15
CA ILE A 6 1.78 1.62 -1.88
C ILE A 6 0.85 2.75 -2.25
N CYS A 7 -0.19 2.46 -3.04
CA CYS A 7 -1.01 3.51 -3.66
C CYS A 7 -2.39 3.71 -2.99
N GLY A 8 -2.83 2.78 -2.14
CA GLY A 8 -4.13 2.82 -1.48
C GLY A 8 -5.30 2.35 -2.33
N MET A 9 -5.06 1.80 -3.52
CA MET A 9 -6.11 1.24 -4.35
C MET A 9 -6.67 -0.05 -3.77
N THR A 10 -7.96 -0.29 -4.00
CA THR A 10 -8.61 -1.56 -3.66
C THR A 10 -8.29 -2.60 -4.72
N VAL A 11 -7.84 -3.77 -4.27
CA VAL A 11 -7.48 -4.92 -5.10
C VAL A 11 -8.36 -6.10 -4.70
N ASP A 12 -8.90 -6.82 -5.67
CA ASP A 12 -9.60 -8.07 -5.39
C ASP A 12 -8.58 -9.20 -5.17
N GLU A 13 -8.54 -9.72 -3.94
CA GLU A 13 -7.63 -10.78 -3.51
C GLU A 13 -7.81 -12.08 -4.31
N LYS A 14 -9.02 -12.33 -4.82
CA LYS A 14 -9.33 -13.54 -5.60
C LYS A 14 -8.75 -13.49 -7.00
N THR A 15 -8.56 -12.29 -7.56
CA THR A 15 -8.07 -12.08 -8.93
C THR A 15 -6.73 -11.37 -8.97
N ALA A 16 -6.16 -11.02 -7.81
CA ALA A 16 -4.90 -10.31 -7.71
C ALA A 16 -3.75 -11.15 -8.27
N GLU A 17 -3.23 -10.73 -9.41
CA GLU A 17 -2.03 -11.32 -10.03
C GLU A 17 -0.76 -10.92 -9.26
N TYR A 18 -0.74 -9.71 -8.69
CA TYR A 18 0.41 -9.18 -7.96
C TYR A 18 0.20 -9.30 -6.46
N LYS A 19 0.94 -10.23 -5.85
CA LYS A 19 0.98 -10.42 -4.41
C LYS A 19 2.37 -10.85 -3.93
N THR A 20 2.64 -10.61 -2.65
CA THR A 20 3.86 -11.04 -1.97
C THR A 20 3.55 -11.39 -0.52
N GLU A 21 4.33 -12.29 0.08
CA GLU A 21 4.20 -12.63 1.50
C GLU A 21 5.32 -11.95 2.28
N TYR A 22 4.95 -11.22 3.33
CA TYR A 22 5.89 -10.54 4.21
C TYR A 22 5.44 -10.69 5.66
N GLN A 23 6.34 -11.20 6.52
CA GLN A 23 6.06 -11.48 7.94
C GLN A 23 4.79 -12.34 8.17
N GLY A 24 4.55 -13.34 7.30
CA GLY A 24 3.38 -14.22 7.39
C GLY A 24 2.06 -13.57 6.99
N THR A 25 2.09 -12.36 6.41
CA THR A 25 0.92 -11.68 5.85
C THR A 25 1.05 -11.58 4.33
N THR A 26 0.00 -11.95 3.59
CA THR A 26 -0.06 -11.75 2.15
C THR A 26 -0.52 -10.33 1.83
N TYR A 27 0.30 -9.60 1.08
CA TYR A 27 -0.02 -8.27 0.55
C TYR A 27 -0.35 -8.37 -0.92
N TYR A 28 -1.32 -7.56 -1.36
CA TYR A 28 -1.85 -7.53 -2.71
C TYR A 28 -1.64 -6.15 -3.34
N PHE A 29 -1.34 -6.12 -4.63
CA PHE A 29 -0.94 -4.91 -5.34
C PHE A 29 -1.75 -4.71 -6.62
N CYS A 30 -2.04 -3.46 -6.95
CA CYS A 30 -2.79 -3.13 -8.15
C CYS A 30 -1.94 -3.24 -9.42
N ALA A 31 -0.60 -3.20 -9.28
CA ALA A 31 0.34 -3.14 -10.38
C ALA A 31 1.69 -3.80 -10.01
N PRO A 32 2.47 -4.28 -11.00
CA PRO A 32 3.77 -4.89 -10.75
C PRO A 32 4.77 -3.89 -10.14
N GLY A 33 4.65 -2.60 -10.48
CA GLY A 33 5.46 -1.53 -9.89
C GLY A 33 5.21 -1.35 -8.39
N CYS A 34 3.96 -1.50 -7.93
CA CYS A 34 3.64 -1.41 -6.50
C CYS A 34 4.20 -2.62 -5.74
N LYS A 35 4.07 -3.82 -6.30
CA LYS A 35 4.72 -5.02 -5.73
C LYS A 35 6.23 -4.82 -5.59
N LYS A 36 6.91 -4.39 -6.67
CA LYS A 36 8.37 -4.19 -6.65
C LYS A 36 8.79 -3.14 -5.61
N ALA A 37 8.09 -2.01 -5.55
CA ALA A 37 8.37 -0.97 -4.56
C ALA A 37 8.20 -1.49 -3.13
N PHE A 38 7.17 -2.31 -2.88
CA PHE A 38 6.97 -2.96 -1.58
C PHE A 38 8.08 -3.96 -1.24
N GLU A 39 8.54 -4.76 -2.20
CA GLU A 39 9.62 -5.74 -1.96
C GLU A 39 10.98 -5.06 -1.68
N GLU A 40 11.21 -3.86 -2.23
CA GLU A 40 12.42 -3.08 -1.98
C GLU A 40 12.43 -2.43 -0.57
N GLU A 41 11.30 -1.87 -0.12
CA GLU A 41 11.21 -1.17 1.17
C GLU A 41 9.91 -1.48 1.94
N PRO A 42 9.63 -2.74 2.34
CA PRO A 42 8.32 -3.12 2.89
C PRO A 42 8.00 -2.39 4.19
N GLU A 43 8.98 -2.25 5.09
CA GLU A 43 8.79 -1.57 6.38
C GLU A 43 8.36 -0.10 6.24
N LYS A 44 8.79 0.59 5.18
CA LYS A 44 8.48 2.00 4.94
C LYS A 44 6.99 2.20 4.66
N TYR A 45 6.43 1.33 3.83
CA TYR A 45 5.02 1.36 3.45
C TYR A 45 4.12 0.83 4.57
N LEU A 46 4.60 -0.13 5.37
CA LEU A 46 3.87 -0.61 6.55
C LEU A 46 3.81 0.42 7.68
N LYS A 47 4.86 1.23 7.87
CA LYS A 47 4.89 2.30 8.88
C LYS A 47 4.11 3.55 8.47
N SER A 48 4.07 3.86 7.18
CA SER A 48 3.56 5.16 6.68
C SER A 48 2.16 5.08 6.07
N GLY A 49 1.61 3.88 5.84
CA GLY A 49 0.37 3.71 5.08
C GLY A 49 0.53 4.11 3.61
N PRO A 50 -0.56 4.11 2.82
CA PRO A 50 -0.50 4.32 1.37
C PRO A 50 0.10 5.69 1.01
N VAL A 51 1.30 5.63 0.44
CA VAL A 51 2.08 6.77 -0.06
C VAL A 51 1.54 7.15 -1.44
N GLY A 52 0.39 7.83 -1.46
CA GLY A 52 -0.23 8.24 -2.73
C GLY A 52 -1.42 9.17 -2.60
N MET A 53 -2.16 9.10 -1.49
CA MET A 53 -3.10 10.16 -1.15
C MET A 53 -2.36 11.20 -0.33
N GLY A 54 -1.86 12.22 -1.04
CA GLY A 54 -1.02 13.29 -0.51
C GLY A 54 -1.46 13.75 0.88
N GLY A 55 -0.48 13.94 1.75
CA GLY A 55 -0.68 14.45 3.09
C GLY A 55 -1.60 15.66 3.09
N LYS A 56 -2.89 15.42 3.32
CA LYS A 56 -3.81 16.44 3.78
C LYS A 56 -3.35 16.71 5.20
N LYS A 57 -2.46 17.70 5.32
CA LYS A 57 -2.25 18.43 6.57
C LYS A 57 -3.66 18.67 7.13
N PRO A 58 -3.97 18.28 8.37
CA PRO A 58 -5.29 18.51 8.90
C PRO A 58 -5.56 20.02 8.88
N TRP A 59 -6.55 20.45 8.09
CA TRP A 59 -6.90 21.87 7.92
C TRP A 59 -7.37 22.55 9.23
N TRP A 60 -7.45 21.79 10.32
CA TRP A 60 -7.84 22.21 11.67
C TRP A 60 -6.66 22.59 12.59
N LYS A 61 -5.41 22.53 12.12
CA LYS A 61 -4.22 22.79 12.96
C LYS A 61 -3.67 24.23 12.88
N PHE A 62 -4.46 25.19 12.38
CA PHE A 62 -4.07 26.61 12.26
C PHE A 62 -5.17 27.61 12.70
N TRP A 63 -6.05 27.22 13.63
CA TRP A 63 -6.88 28.15 14.41
C TRP A 63 -6.54 28.04 15.89
#